data_AF-A0A2V9S6C7-F1
#
_entry.id   AF-A0A2V9S6C7-F1
#
_cell.length_a   1.000
_cell.length_b   1.000
_cell.length_c   1.000
_cell.angle_alpha   90.00
_cell.angle_beta   90.00
_cell.angle_gamma   90.00
#
_symmetry.space_group_name_H-M   'P 1'
#
loop_
_entity.id
_entity.type
_entity.pdbx_description
1 polymer ?
#
loop_
_entity_poly.entity_id
_entity_poly.type
_entity_poly.pdbx_seq_one_letter_code
_entity_poly.pdbx_strand_id
1 'polypeptide(L)' 'MPEPTWQELYKAALLELNPEKLNERIEAARRAVRQRLNAKDETITYEEQDKLDDALRMLYLLTKGVEAHKGWLLFSKAE' A
#
# COMPACT_ATOMS: atom_id res chain seq x y z
N MET A 1 -8.10 -19.01 9.74
CA MET A 1 -6.76 -18.38 9.84
C MET A 1 -6.96 -16.98 10.40
N PRO A 2 -6.04 -16.43 11.19
CA PRO A 2 -6.13 -15.03 11.59
C PRO A 2 -6.07 -14.12 10.36
N GLU A 3 -6.81 -13.01 10.41
CA GLU A 3 -6.70 -11.97 9.39
C GLU A 3 -5.27 -11.40 9.38
N PRO A 4 -4.67 -11.17 8.19
CA PRO A 4 -3.33 -10.63 8.10
C PRO A 4 -3.24 -9.21 8.67
N THR A 5 -2.16 -8.94 9.36
CA THR A 5 -1.87 -7.63 9.96
C THR A 5 -1.62 -6.57 8.89
N TRP A 6 -1.77 -5.28 9.27
CA TRP A 6 -1.44 -4.17 8.36
C TRP A 6 0.02 -4.21 7.89
N GLN A 7 0.94 -4.72 8.72
CA GLN A 7 2.36 -4.85 8.40
C GLN A 7 2.62 -5.92 7.34
N GLU A 8 1.93 -7.05 7.43
CA GLU A 8 2.03 -8.12 6.43
C GLU A 8 1.49 -7.66 5.08
N LEU A 9 0.35 -6.98 5.07
CA LEU A 9 -0.23 -6.43 3.84
C LEU A 9 0.65 -5.33 3.25
N TYR A 10 1.22 -4.46 4.09
CA TYR A 10 2.18 -3.45 3.66
C TYR A 10 3.43 -4.06 3.02
N LYS A 11 4.06 -5.05 3.66
CA LYS A 11 5.20 -5.78 3.09
C LYS A 11 4.84 -6.48 1.79
N ALA A 12 3.65 -7.08 1.73
CA ALA A 12 3.17 -7.74 0.52
C ALA A 12 2.98 -6.78 -0.65
N ALA A 13 2.61 -5.52 -0.40
CA ALA A 13 2.55 -4.48 -1.43
C ALA A 13 3.95 -4.05 -1.90
N LEU A 14 4.92 -3.91 -1.00
CA LEU A 14 6.29 -3.53 -1.35
C LEU A 14 7.03 -4.61 -2.14
N LEU A 15 6.72 -5.88 -1.92
CA LEU A 15 7.37 -7.02 -2.55
C LEU A 15 6.64 -7.55 -3.80
N GLU A 16 5.51 -6.95 -4.17
CA GLU A 16 4.74 -7.38 -5.35
C GLU A 16 5.41 -6.87 -6.63
N LEU A 17 5.91 -7.80 -7.44
CA LEU A 17 6.60 -7.51 -8.69
C LEU A 17 5.65 -7.56 -9.90
N ASN A 18 4.47 -8.16 -9.76
CA ASN A 18 3.48 -8.21 -10.83
C ASN A 18 2.69 -6.89 -10.87
N PRO A 19 2.83 -6.07 -11.93
CA PRO A 19 2.15 -4.78 -12.03
C PRO A 19 0.61 -4.87 -12.07
N GLU A 20 0.07 -6.02 -12.47
CA GLU A 20 -1.37 -6.26 -12.49
C GLU A 20 -1.92 -6.48 -11.08
N LYS A 21 -1.15 -7.15 -10.21
CA LYS A 21 -1.52 -7.44 -8.82
C LYS A 21 -1.11 -6.35 -7.85
N LEU A 22 -0.10 -5.55 -8.21
CA LEU A 22 0.46 -4.51 -7.36
C LEU A 22 -0.60 -3.50 -6.89
N ASN A 23 -1.50 -3.07 -7.79
CA ASN A 23 -2.60 -2.18 -7.41
C ASN A 23 -3.52 -2.80 -6.34
N GLU A 24 -3.87 -4.08 -6.48
CA GLU A 24 -4.70 -4.77 -5.49
C GLU A 24 -4.02 -4.87 -4.13
N ARG A 25 -2.70 -5.15 -4.13
CA ARG A 25 -1.90 -5.22 -2.90
C ARG A 25 -1.76 -3.86 -2.22
N ILE A 26 -1.55 -2.79 -2.99
CA ILE A 26 -1.51 -1.42 -2.47
C ILE A 26 -2.85 -1.06 -1.80
N GLU A 27 -3.97 -1.38 -2.43
CA GLU A 27 -5.29 -1.08 -1.86
C GLU A 27 -5.59 -1.91 -0.61
N ALA A 28 -5.23 -3.19 -0.60
CA ALA A 28 -5.35 -4.03 0.59
C ALA A 28 -4.53 -3.46 1.77
N ALA A 29 -3.27 -3.09 1.53
CA ALA A 29 -2.41 -2.48 2.54
C ALA A 29 -2.97 -1.14 3.03
N ARG A 30 -3.41 -0.27 2.12
CA ARG A 30 -3.97 1.05 2.44
C ARG A 30 -5.21 0.93 3.32
N ARG A 31 -6.10 -0.03 3.02
CA ARG A 31 -7.28 -0.30 3.84
C ARG A 31 -6.89 -0.76 5.25
N ALA A 32 -5.98 -1.73 5.37
CA ALA A 32 -5.55 -2.25 6.67
C ALA A 32 -4.86 -1.19 7.54
N VAL A 33 -4.00 -0.34 6.95
CA VAL A 33 -3.34 0.77 7.65
C VAL A 33 -4.37 1.80 8.14
N ARG A 34 -5.35 2.16 7.31
CA ARG A 34 -6.44 3.09 7.73
C ARG A 34 -7.36 2.47 8.78
N GLN A 35 -7.63 1.17 8.70
CA GLN A 35 -8.39 0.46 9.72
C GLN A 35 -7.66 0.48 11.05
N ARG A 36 -6.34 0.24 11.05
CA ARG A 36 -5.53 0.33 12.26
C ARG A 36 -5.56 1.74 12.85
N LEU A 37 -5.36 2.79 12.04
CA LEU A 37 -5.44 4.19 12.48
C LEU A 37 -6.78 4.56 13.11
N ASN A 38 -7.88 3.98 12.62
CA ASN A 38 -9.24 4.26 13.08
C ASN A 38 -9.74 3.28 14.14
N ALA A 39 -8.93 2.28 14.54
CA ALA A 39 -9.32 1.30 15.54
C ALA A 39 -9.53 2.00 16.89
N LYS A 40 -10.77 2.04 17.36
CA LYS A 40 -11.14 2.70 18.62
C LYS A 40 -10.86 1.84 19.84
N ASP A 41 -10.76 0.53 19.64
CA ASP A 41 -10.68 -0.46 20.71
C ASP A 41 -9.24 -0.71 21.19
N GLU A 42 -8.25 -0.18 20.47
CA GLU A 42 -6.83 -0.34 20.79
C GLU A 42 -6.11 0.99 20.73
N THR A 43 -5.44 1.35 21.83
CA THR A 43 -4.61 2.55 21.87
C THR A 43 -3.38 2.35 20.99
N ILE A 44 -3.20 3.23 20.01
CA ILE A 44 -2.02 3.26 19.14
C ILE A 44 -0.96 4.13 19.82
N THR A 45 0.29 3.66 19.86
CA THR A 45 1.41 4.47 20.36
C THR A 45 1.79 5.54 19.35
N TYR A 46 2.45 6.61 19.79
CA TYR A 46 2.98 7.62 18.87
C TYR A 46 3.93 7.02 17.81
N GLU A 47 4.76 6.05 18.22
CA GLU A 47 5.66 5.35 17.31
C GLU A 47 4.90 4.51 16.27
N GLU A 48 3.80 3.86 16.66
CA GLU A 48 2.98 3.10 15.71
C GLU A 48 2.22 4.04 14.77
N GLN A 49 1.72 5.17 15.27
CA GLN A 49 1.09 6.20 14.44
C GLN A 49 2.04 6.72 13.36
N ASP A 50 3.29 7.04 13.72
CA ASP A 50 4.33 7.49 12.79
C ASP A 50 4.59 6.45 11.69
N LYS A 51 4.71 5.17 12.07
CA LYS A 51 4.86 4.06 11.12
C LYS A 51 3.67 3.91 10.17
N LEU A 52 2.44 4.13 10.66
CA LEU A 52 1.22 4.05 9.85
C LEU A 52 1.17 5.21 8.85
N ASP A 53 1.52 6.42 9.26
CA ASP A 53 1.57 7.60 8.39
C ASP A 53 2.65 7.45 7.30
N ASP A 54 3.83 6.97 7.66
CA ASP A 54 4.90 6.67 6.71
C ASP A 54 4.50 5.56 5.72
N ALA A 55 3.81 4.51 6.19
CA ALA A 55 3.28 3.48 5.32
C ALA A 55 2.29 4.06 4.29
N LEU A 56 1.39 4.97 4.71
CA LEU A 56 0.46 5.63 3.78
C LEU A 56 1.18 6.49 2.74
N ARG A 57 2.20 7.24 3.15
CA ARG A 57 3.02 8.05 2.22
C ARG A 57 3.73 7.18 1.20
N MET A 58 4.38 6.09 1.65
CA MET A 58 5.07 5.16 0.76
C MET A 58 4.12 4.46 -0.21
N LEU A 59 2.94 4.01 0.26
CA LEU A 59 1.93 3.42 -0.60
C LEU A 59 1.41 4.41 -1.65
N TYR A 60 1.29 5.70 -1.30
CA TYR A 60 0.93 6.73 -2.27
C TYR A 60 2.01 6.93 -3.35
N LEU A 61 3.29 6.99 -2.96
CA LEU A 61 4.40 7.08 -3.92
C LEU A 61 4.44 5.86 -4.84
N LEU A 62 4.21 4.67 -4.30
CA LEU A 62 4.16 3.43 -5.08
C LEU A 62 3.03 3.46 -6.11
N THR A 63 1.84 3.96 -5.76
CA THR A 63 0.74 4.16 -6.73
C THR A 63 1.17 5.07 -7.88
N LYS A 64 1.85 6.18 -7.58
CA LYS A 64 2.34 7.13 -8.60
C LYS A 64 3.39 6.53 -9.51
N GLY A 65 4.28 5.69 -8.98
CA GLY A 65 5.22 4.92 -9.77
C GLY A 65 4.52 3.98 -10.77
N VAL A 66 3.47 3.27 -10.32
CA VAL A 66 2.69 2.36 -11.18
C VAL A 66 1.95 3.12 -12.30
N GLU A 67 1.34 4.27 -11.98
CA GLU A 67 0.65 5.11 -12.96
C GLU A 67 1.62 5.60 -14.05
N ALA A 68 2.81 6.08 -13.66
CA ALA A 68 3.83 6.53 -14.60
C ALA A 68 4.32 5.39 -15.51
N HIS A 69 4.57 4.20 -14.95
CA HIS A 69 5.01 3.04 -15.73
C HIS A 69 3.94 2.58 -16.75
N LYS A 70 2.66 2.55 -16.34
CA LYS A 70 1.55 2.21 -17.24
C LYS A 70 1.41 3.24 -18.37
N GLY A 71 1.52 4.53 -18.07
CA GLY A 71 1.50 5.59 -19.08
C GLY A 71 2.62 5.45 -20.11
N TRP A 72 3.83 5.12 -19.65
CA TRP A 72 4.96 4.86 -20.54
C TRP A 72 4.72 3.66 -21.46
N LEU A 73 4.23 2.53 -20.93
CA LEU A 73 3.93 1.34 -21.74
C LEU A 73 2.83 1.58 -22.80
N LEU A 74 1.83 2.42 -22.49
CA LEU A 74 0.79 2.78 -23.46
C LEU A 74 1.34 3.68 -24.56
N PHE A 75 2.20 4.64 -24.23
CA PHE A 75 2.87 5.48 -25.21
C PHE A 75 3.76 4.66 -26.15
N SER A 76 4.61 3.77 -25.63
CA SER A 76 5.52 2.96 -26.44
C SER A 76 4.87 1.90 -27.32
N LYS A 77 3.59 1.56 -27.10
CA LYS A 77 2.83 0.62 -27.95
C LYS A 77 2.04 1.30 -29.07
N ALA A 78 1.98 2.63 -29.08
CA ALA A 78 1.24 3.41 -30.06
C ALA A 78 2.11 3.88 -31.25
N GLU A 79 3.42 3.60 -31.21
CA GLU A 79 4.41 3.81 -32.28
C GLU A 79 4.71 2.49 -33.02
#